data_AF-A0A3M2M6F8-F1
#
_entry.id   AF-A0A3M2M6F8-F1
#
_cell.length_a   1.000
_cell.length_b   1.000
_cell.length_c   1.000
_cell.angle_alpha   90.00
_cell.angle_beta   90.00
_cell.angle_gamma   90.00
#
_symmetry.space_group_name_H-M   'P 1'
#
loop_
_entity.id
_entity.type
_entity.pdbx_description
1 polymer ?
#
loop_
_entity_poly.entity_id
_entity_poly.type
_entity_poly.pdbx_seq_one_letter_code
_entity_poly.pdbx_strand_id
1 'polypeptide(L)'
;MTSAAESLIALFGSVWTRTADRLAGLTDAEYLWEPVPDGWTVRPDASGRWRIDAEGAGGPAPDPVPFTTIAWRIGHTALTLIDYSESLFNNRNITINDVDFPGTAEIGVLRDLYGTTSPTH
;
A
#
# COMPACT_ATOMS: atom_id res chain seq x y z
N MET A 1 29.53 -11.28 13.33
CA MET A 1 28.16 -11.84 13.27
C MET A 1 27.22 -10.69 13.05
N THR A 2 26.37 -10.76 12.05
CA THR A 2 25.30 -9.78 11.80
C THR A 2 24.27 -9.89 12.92
N SER A 3 23.83 -8.76 13.45
CA SER A 3 22.77 -8.70 14.46
C SER A 3 21.42 -9.13 13.86
N ALA A 4 20.45 -9.42 14.74
CA ALA A 4 19.08 -9.69 14.32
C ALA A 4 18.46 -8.49 13.57
N ALA A 5 18.73 -7.27 14.04
CA ALA A 5 18.24 -6.03 13.42
C ALA A 5 18.78 -5.85 11.99
N GLU A 6 20.10 -6.01 11.80
CA GLU A 6 20.72 -5.93 10.47
C GLU A 6 20.18 -7.00 9.51
N SER A 7 19.86 -8.20 10.02
CA SER A 7 19.28 -9.29 9.23
C SER A 7 17.84 -8.97 8.78
N LEU A 8 17.03 -8.36 9.66
CA LEU A 8 15.68 -7.91 9.31
C LEU A 8 15.69 -6.79 8.27
N ILE A 9 16.56 -5.79 8.44
CA ILE A 9 16.73 -4.69 7.47
C ILE A 9 17.12 -5.26 6.10
N ALA A 10 18.09 -6.18 6.06
CA ALA A 10 18.52 -6.81 4.81
C ALA A 10 17.38 -7.62 4.16
N LEU A 11 16.58 -8.34 4.95
CA LEU A 11 15.42 -9.09 4.45
C LEU A 11 14.38 -8.16 3.82
N PHE A 12 13.95 -7.10 4.53
CA PHE A 12 12.99 -6.14 4.01
C PHE A 12 13.52 -5.43 2.76
N GLY A 13 14.79 -5.04 2.74
CA GLY A 13 15.43 -4.48 1.55
C GLY A 13 15.39 -5.44 0.36
N SER A 14 15.69 -6.73 0.58
CA SER A 14 15.62 -7.73 -0.49
C SER A 14 14.21 -7.95 -1.02
N VAL A 15 13.21 -8.02 -0.14
CA VAL A 15 11.80 -8.18 -0.53
C VAL A 15 11.30 -6.94 -1.29
N TRP A 16 11.68 -5.74 -0.84
CA TRP A 16 11.36 -4.50 -1.51
C TRP A 16 11.92 -4.47 -2.94
N THR A 17 13.22 -4.72 -3.13
CA THR A 17 13.85 -4.74 -4.46
C THR A 17 13.14 -5.73 -5.38
N ARG A 18 12.91 -6.97 -4.93
CA ARG A 18 12.21 -8.00 -5.72
C ARG A 18 10.78 -7.62 -6.11
N THR A 19 10.12 -6.82 -5.27
CA THR A 19 8.76 -6.34 -5.53
C THR A 19 8.79 -5.18 -6.52
N ALA A 20 9.66 -4.20 -6.31
CA ALA A 20 9.85 -3.08 -7.23
C ALA A 20 10.25 -3.57 -8.64
N ASP A 21 11.16 -4.54 -8.74
CA ASP A 21 11.55 -5.13 -10.02
C ASP A 21 10.40 -5.82 -10.75
N ARG A 22 9.44 -6.40 -10.02
CA ARG A 22 8.23 -7.02 -10.61
C ARG A 22 7.19 -6.01 -11.07
N LEU A 23 7.16 -4.84 -10.43
CA LEU A 23 6.27 -3.75 -10.77
C LEU A 23 6.90 -2.83 -11.84
N ALA A 24 8.19 -3.00 -12.15
CA ALA A 24 8.87 -2.22 -13.15
C ALA A 24 8.19 -2.38 -14.52
N GLY A 25 7.78 -1.26 -15.11
CA GLY A 25 7.08 -1.22 -16.39
C GLY A 25 5.55 -1.40 -16.30
N LEU A 26 4.99 -1.61 -15.10
CA LEU A 26 3.55 -1.58 -14.90
C LEU A 26 3.02 -0.19 -15.27
N THR A 27 2.03 -0.15 -16.16
CA THR A 27 1.42 1.11 -16.60
C THR A 27 0.25 1.49 -15.71
N ASP A 28 -0.15 2.77 -15.71
CA ASP A 28 -1.34 3.24 -15.00
C ASP A 28 -2.61 2.52 -15.48
N ALA A 29 -2.69 2.22 -16.78
CA ALA A 29 -3.82 1.49 -17.36
C ALA A 29 -3.93 0.06 -16.82
N GLU A 30 -2.80 -0.64 -16.65
CA GLU A 30 -2.76 -1.99 -16.06
C GLU A 30 -2.98 -1.94 -14.54
N TYR A 31 -2.41 -0.95 -13.86
CA TYR A 31 -2.55 -0.75 -12.42
C TYR A 31 -4.01 -0.49 -12.03
N LEU A 32 -4.70 0.38 -12.78
CA LEU A 32 -6.11 0.72 -12.58
C LEU A 32 -7.08 -0.22 -13.31
N TRP A 33 -6.60 -1.30 -13.91
CA TRP A 33 -7.46 -2.21 -14.67
C TRP A 33 -8.43 -2.97 -13.75
N GLU A 34 -9.72 -2.90 -14.10
CA GLU A 34 -10.80 -3.64 -13.43
C GLU A 34 -11.22 -4.83 -14.31
N PRO A 35 -10.81 -6.07 -13.99
CA PRO A 35 -11.11 -7.25 -14.81
C PRO A 35 -12.56 -7.75 -14.68
N VAL A 36 -13.24 -7.34 -13.60
CA VAL A 36 -14.64 -7.62 -13.33
C VAL A 36 -15.33 -6.34 -12.84
N PRO A 37 -16.63 -6.16 -13.11
CA PRO A 37 -17.38 -5.07 -12.52
C PRO A 37 -17.45 -5.21 -10.99
N ASP A 38 -17.64 -4.09 -10.31
CA ASP A 38 -17.88 -4.01 -8.85
C ASP A 38 -16.78 -4.64 -7.98
N GLY A 39 -15.58 -4.79 -8.53
CA GLY A 39 -14.38 -5.16 -7.79
C GLY A 39 -13.93 -4.05 -6.85
N TRP A 40 -13.22 -4.44 -5.80
CA TRP A 40 -12.49 -3.53 -4.94
C TRP A 40 -11.21 -3.05 -5.62
N THR A 41 -11.06 -1.73 -5.73
CA THR A 41 -9.94 -1.05 -6.37
C THR A 41 -9.56 0.24 -5.65
N VAL A 42 -8.72 1.07 -6.28
CA VAL A 42 -8.35 2.41 -5.83
C VAL A 42 -8.97 3.44 -6.78
N ARG A 43 -9.72 4.40 -6.26
CA ARG A 43 -10.45 5.42 -7.04
C ARG A 43 -10.39 6.78 -6.35
N PRO A 44 -10.39 7.90 -7.10
CA PRO A 44 -10.49 9.21 -6.49
C PRO A 44 -11.90 9.43 -5.93
N ASP A 45 -11.98 9.98 -4.73
CA ASP A 45 -13.23 10.47 -4.15
C ASP A 45 -13.59 11.85 -4.72
N ALA A 46 -14.73 12.42 -4.28
CA ALA A 46 -15.21 13.71 -4.75
C ALA A 46 -14.26 14.89 -4.45
N SER A 47 -13.30 14.72 -3.53
CA SER A 47 -12.26 15.71 -3.22
C SER A 47 -11.00 15.56 -4.07
N GLY A 48 -10.94 14.53 -4.93
CA GLY A 48 -9.77 14.20 -5.75
C GLY A 48 -8.72 13.37 -5.03
N ARG A 49 -8.98 12.94 -3.79
CA ARG A 49 -8.10 12.04 -3.04
C ARG A 49 -8.33 10.60 -3.43
N TRP A 50 -7.27 9.84 -3.58
CA TRP A 50 -7.33 8.46 -4.01
C TRP A 50 -7.58 7.54 -2.83
N ARG A 51 -8.67 6.80 -2.88
CA ARG A 51 -9.16 5.93 -1.82
C ARG A 51 -9.19 4.50 -2.29
N ILE A 52 -8.89 3.59 -1.38
CA ILE A 52 -9.05 2.16 -1.62
C ILE A 52 -10.44 1.73 -1.16
N ASP A 53 -11.10 0.88 -1.94
CA ASP A 53 -12.36 0.25 -1.55
C ASP A 53 -12.12 -0.74 -0.40
N ALA A 54 -13.19 -1.10 0.30
CA ALA A 54 -13.20 -1.97 1.48
C ALA A 54 -12.69 -1.36 2.79
N GLU A 55 -13.13 -1.94 3.91
CA GLU A 55 -12.62 -1.66 5.25
C GLU A 55 -11.22 -2.26 5.42
N GLY A 56 -10.20 -1.61 4.86
CA GLY A 56 -8.79 -1.79 5.25
C GLY A 56 -8.49 -1.38 6.69
N ALA A 57 -9.48 -1.39 7.58
CA ALA A 57 -9.44 -0.92 8.97
C ALA A 57 -10.05 -1.93 9.97
N GLY A 58 -10.21 -3.20 9.58
CA GLY A 58 -10.47 -4.29 10.55
C GLY A 58 -11.93 -4.70 10.78
N GLY A 59 -12.88 -4.33 9.92
CA GLY A 59 -14.26 -4.83 9.98
C GLY A 59 -14.54 -5.97 8.99
N PRO A 60 -15.75 -6.58 9.05
CA PRO A 60 -16.07 -7.80 8.31
C PRO A 60 -16.26 -7.52 6.81
N ALA A 61 -15.63 -8.32 5.96
CA ALA A 61 -15.87 -8.29 4.53
C ALA A 61 -17.33 -8.69 4.20
N PRO A 62 -17.94 -8.13 3.14
CA PRO A 62 -19.22 -8.58 2.63
C PRO A 62 -19.13 -10.01 2.09
N ASP A 63 -20.26 -10.69 2.01
CA ASP A 63 -20.39 -12.04 1.46
C ASP A 63 -21.27 -12.01 0.19
N PRO A 64 -20.75 -12.37 -0.99
CA PRO A 64 -19.38 -12.82 -1.27
C PRO A 64 -18.36 -11.66 -1.26
N VAL A 65 -17.11 -11.98 -0.95
CA VAL A 65 -16.01 -10.99 -0.99
C VAL A 65 -15.74 -10.57 -2.44
N PRO A 66 -15.74 -9.26 -2.77
CA PRO A 66 -15.44 -8.77 -4.11
C PRO A 66 -14.03 -9.13 -4.58
N PHE A 67 -13.87 -9.19 -5.90
CA PHE A 67 -12.54 -9.33 -6.51
C PHE A 67 -11.68 -8.11 -6.18
N THR A 68 -10.38 -8.31 -5.98
CA THR A 68 -9.41 -7.25 -5.66
C THR A 68 -8.46 -6.99 -6.83
N THR A 69 -8.38 -5.73 -7.27
CA THR A 69 -7.51 -5.32 -8.40
C THR A 69 -6.03 -5.26 -8.03
N ILE A 70 -5.17 -4.97 -9.01
CA ILE A 70 -3.74 -4.76 -8.81
C ILE A 70 -3.52 -3.56 -7.86
N ALA A 71 -4.13 -2.40 -8.16
CA ALA A 71 -4.08 -1.23 -7.31
C ALA A 71 -4.53 -1.53 -5.87
N TRP A 72 -5.63 -2.27 -5.71
CA TRP A 72 -6.11 -2.65 -4.38
C TRP A 72 -5.09 -3.47 -3.60
N ARG A 73 -4.53 -4.52 -4.20
CA ARG A 73 -3.59 -5.41 -3.50
C ARG A 73 -2.30 -4.71 -3.11
N ILE A 74 -1.78 -3.84 -3.97
CA ILE A 74 -0.60 -3.03 -3.68
C ILE A 74 -0.91 -2.06 -2.53
N GLY A 75 -2.00 -1.30 -2.63
CA GLY A 75 -2.42 -0.36 -1.59
C GLY A 75 -2.68 -1.04 -0.25
N HIS A 76 -3.38 -2.18 -0.24
CA HIS A 76 -3.72 -2.92 0.98
C HIS A 76 -2.49 -3.49 1.70
N THR A 77 -1.57 -4.10 0.93
CA THR A 77 -0.30 -4.62 1.49
C THR A 77 0.48 -3.50 2.15
N ALA A 78 0.49 -2.33 1.53
CA ALA A 78 1.29 -1.23 1.97
C ALA A 78 0.63 -0.44 3.11
N LEU A 79 -0.70 -0.32 3.15
CA LEU A 79 -1.45 0.17 4.31
C LEU A 79 -1.09 -0.63 5.57
N THR A 80 -0.96 -1.96 5.46
CA THR A 80 -0.55 -2.82 6.58
C THR A 80 0.85 -2.45 7.11
N LEU A 81 1.78 -2.11 6.21
CA LEU A 81 3.13 -1.70 6.59
C LEU A 81 3.16 -0.29 7.18
N ILE A 82 2.37 0.64 6.64
CA ILE A 82 2.24 2.00 7.17
C ILE A 82 1.67 1.93 8.59
N ASP A 83 0.57 1.20 8.81
CA ASP A 83 -0.05 1.07 10.14
C ASP A 83 0.92 0.48 11.18
N TYR A 84 1.64 -0.57 10.80
CA TYR A 84 2.67 -1.15 11.66
C TYR A 84 3.80 -0.16 11.98
N SER A 85 4.26 0.60 10.97
CA SER A 85 5.31 1.61 11.14
C SER A 85 4.86 2.76 12.05
N GLU A 86 3.65 3.28 11.85
CA GLU A 86 3.07 4.33 12.68
C GLU A 86 2.89 3.87 14.12
N SER A 87 2.43 2.64 14.34
CA SER A 87 2.29 2.07 15.67
C SER A 87 3.63 1.91 16.38
N LEU A 88 4.63 1.32 15.71
CA LEU A 88 5.92 1.01 16.33
C LEU A 88 6.81 2.24 16.56
N PHE A 89 6.89 3.14 15.58
CA PHE A 89 7.88 4.21 15.57
C PHE A 89 7.30 5.54 16.01
N ASN A 90 6.00 5.76 15.80
CA ASN A 90 5.33 7.02 16.09
C ASN A 90 4.28 6.90 17.20
N ASN A 91 4.04 5.69 17.74
CA ASN A 91 3.00 5.42 18.73
C ASN A 91 1.63 5.99 18.31
N ARG A 92 1.34 5.88 17.01
CA ARG A 92 0.12 6.40 16.36
C ARG A 92 -0.65 5.24 15.74
N ASN A 93 -1.95 5.20 15.97
CA ASN A 93 -2.86 4.34 15.22
C ASN A 93 -3.43 5.16 14.06
N ILE A 94 -3.41 4.60 12.86
CA ILE A 94 -4.02 5.22 11.69
C ILE A 94 -5.27 4.46 11.27
N THR A 95 -6.08 5.12 10.45
CA THR A 95 -7.18 4.50 9.74
C THR A 95 -6.93 4.59 8.24
N ILE A 96 -7.67 3.82 7.45
CA ILE A 96 -7.69 3.93 5.99
C ILE A 96 -7.92 5.36 5.48
N ASN A 97 -8.60 6.21 6.27
CA ASN A 97 -8.90 7.58 5.89
C ASN A 97 -7.68 8.50 5.96
N ASP A 98 -6.69 8.15 6.80
CA ASP A 98 -5.43 8.90 6.99
C ASP A 98 -4.45 8.70 5.82
N VAL A 99 -4.69 7.73 4.94
CA VAL A 99 -3.84 7.42 3.79
C VAL A 99 -4.47 7.94 2.50
N ASP A 100 -3.64 8.57 1.67
CA ASP A 100 -3.97 8.90 0.28
C ASP A 100 -3.28 7.88 -0.61
N PHE A 101 -4.04 7.10 -1.38
CA PHE A 101 -3.47 5.98 -2.15
C PHE A 101 -2.86 6.47 -3.47
N PRO A 102 -1.95 5.71 -4.09
CA PRO A 102 -1.42 6.09 -5.39
C PRO A 102 -2.48 5.82 -6.47
N GLY A 103 -2.80 6.85 -7.25
CA GLY A 103 -3.56 6.75 -8.49
C GLY A 103 -2.74 6.36 -9.73
N THR A 104 -1.48 5.99 -9.53
CA THR A 104 -0.50 5.70 -10.58
C THR A 104 0.36 4.51 -10.20
N ALA A 105 0.85 3.80 -11.22
CA ALA A 105 1.82 2.72 -11.10
C ALA A 105 3.25 3.22 -10.84
N GLU A 106 3.49 4.53 -10.87
CA GLU A 106 4.84 5.10 -10.73
C GLU A 106 5.50 4.67 -9.41
N ILE A 107 6.57 3.88 -9.52
CA ILE A 107 7.31 3.34 -8.37
C ILE A 107 7.86 4.46 -7.48
N GLY A 108 8.18 5.63 -8.04
CA GLY A 108 8.58 6.81 -7.26
C GLY A 108 7.49 7.24 -6.29
N VAL A 109 6.25 7.33 -6.74
CA VAL A 109 5.08 7.67 -5.90
C VAL A 109 4.82 6.57 -4.87
N LEU A 110 4.93 5.29 -5.26
CA LEU A 110 4.86 4.18 -4.31
C LEU A 110 5.96 4.28 -3.25
N ARG A 111 7.19 4.59 -3.64
CA ARG A 111 8.31 4.75 -2.70
C ARG A 111 8.10 5.93 -1.77
N ASP A 112 7.54 7.04 -2.23
CA ASP A 112 7.32 8.22 -1.39
C ASP A 112 6.18 7.97 -0.38
N LEU A 113 5.14 7.23 -0.78
CA LEU A 113 4.06 6.78 0.11
C LEU A 113 4.56 5.78 1.17
N TYR A 114 5.53 4.93 0.83
CA TYR A 114 5.99 3.81 1.66
C TYR A 114 7.41 3.95 2.23
N GLY A 115 8.08 5.07 1.96
CA GLY A 115 9.52 5.24 2.19
C GLY A 115 9.90 6.55 2.89
N THR A 116 8.94 7.36 3.31
CA THR A 116 9.24 8.52 4.18
C THR A 116 9.22 8.13 5.65
N THR A 117 10.14 7.28 6.08
CA THR A 117 10.74 7.48 7.41
C THR A 117 11.63 8.72 7.30
N SER A 118 11.04 9.91 7.43
CA SER A 118 11.83 11.12 7.67
C SER A 118 12.11 11.20 9.17
N PRO A 119 13.38 11.23 9.60
CA PRO A 119 13.72 11.50 10.99
C PRO A 119 13.58 13.01 11.22
N THR A 120 12.40 13.45 11.64
CA THR A 120 12.19 14.83 12.10
C THR A 120 11.23 14.83 13.29
N HIS A 121 11.72 14.49 14.49
CA HIS A 121 12.09 15.45 15.55
C HIS A 121 12.60 14.69 16.79
#